data_AF-A0A1H0Z8B6-F1
#
_entry.id   AF-A0A1H0Z8B6-F1
#
_cell.length_a   1.000
_cell.length_b   1.000
_cell.length_c   1.000
_cell.angle_alpha   90.00
_cell.angle_beta   90.00
_cell.angle_gamma   90.00
#
_symmetry.space_group_name_H-M   'P 1'
#
loop_
_entity.id
_entity.type
_entity.pdbx_description
1 polymer ?
#
loop_
_entity_poly.entity_id
_entity_poly.type
_entity_poly.pdbx_seq_one_letter_code
_entity_poly.pdbx_strand_id
1 'polypeptide(L)'
;MHSIYNLYWSSFQNIFVFLSITLTVLLVVSFLMNKRKKTSIKNLLLLWIPSLTTFTTVIFASFFSGILYDELNIPTDNFILFLMGYSTIVFFFHTGTVILNIFRSKKIVNVSSH
;
A
#
# COMPACT_ATOMS: atom_id res chain seq x y z
N MET A 1 -11.21 -18.82 -24.72
CA MET A 1 -10.08 -18.84 -23.76
C MET A 1 -10.15 -20.13 -22.95
N HIS A 2 -9.03 -20.85 -22.83
CA HIS A 2 -8.94 -22.08 -22.02
C HIS A 2 -9.28 -21.78 -20.55
N SER A 3 -10.02 -22.66 -19.86
CA SER A 3 -10.47 -22.44 -18.46
C SER A 3 -9.31 -22.16 -17.49
N ILE A 4 -8.14 -22.72 -17.77
CA ILE A 4 -6.90 -22.54 -17.01
C ILE A 4 -6.44 -21.07 -17.04
N TYR A 5 -6.51 -20.40 -18.20
CA TYR A 5 -6.13 -18.98 -18.32
C TYR A 5 -7.04 -18.08 -17.47
N ASN A 6 -8.35 -18.35 -17.47
CA ASN A 6 -9.29 -17.59 -16.65
C ASN A 6 -9.00 -17.77 -15.15
N LEU A 7 -8.59 -18.97 -14.74
CA LEU A 7 -8.25 -19.25 -13.34
C LEU A 7 -6.96 -18.54 -12.91
N TYR A 8 -5.93 -18.54 -13.75
CA TYR A 8 -4.70 -17.78 -13.48
C TYR A 8 -4.98 -16.28 -13.45
N TRP A 9 -5.77 -15.76 -14.39
CA TRP A 9 -6.12 -14.35 -14.46
C TRP A 9 -6.90 -13.89 -13.23
N SER A 10 -7.91 -14.66 -12.83
CA SER A 10 -8.68 -14.41 -11.60
C SER A 10 -7.79 -14.47 -10.35
N SER A 11 -6.88 -15.44 -10.28
CA SER A 11 -5.92 -15.53 -9.16
C SER A 11 -5.02 -14.30 -9.10
N PHE A 12 -4.62 -13.77 -10.26
CA PHE A 12 -3.80 -12.58 -10.36
C PHE A 12 -4.55 -11.32 -9.91
N GLN A 13 -5.83 -11.17 -10.31
CA GLN A 13 -6.70 -10.11 -9.78
C GLN A 13 -6.81 -10.18 -8.24
N ASN A 14 -6.97 -11.38 -7.69
CA ASN A 14 -7.06 -11.58 -6.23
C ASN A 14 -5.79 -11.16 -5.50
N ILE A 15 -4.60 -11.30 -6.12
CA ILE A 15 -3.34 -10.79 -5.56
C ILE A 15 -3.41 -9.27 -5.42
N PHE A 16 -3.84 -8.55 -6.46
CA PHE A 16 -3.99 -7.09 -6.38
C PHE A 16 -5.01 -6.66 -5.33
N VAL A 17 -6.13 -7.39 -5.19
CA VAL A 17 -7.13 -7.15 -4.14
C VAL A 17 -6.50 -7.31 -2.76
N PHE A 18 -5.77 -8.40 -2.53
CA PHE A 18 -5.11 -8.67 -1.25
C PHE A 18 -4.08 -7.60 -0.88
N LEU A 19 -3.24 -7.18 -1.84
CA LEU A 19 -2.26 -6.11 -1.64
C LEU A 19 -2.94 -4.77 -1.31
N SER A 20 -4.02 -4.44 -2.03
CA SER A 20 -4.81 -3.22 -1.80
C SER A 20 -5.46 -3.19 -0.41
N ILE A 21 -6.03 -4.32 0.02
CA ILE A 21 -6.61 -4.47 1.36
C ILE A 21 -5.51 -4.32 2.42
N THR A 22 -4.35 -4.93 2.21
CA THR A 22 -3.22 -4.85 3.16
C THR A 22 -2.76 -3.40 3.35
N LEU A 23 -2.59 -2.64 2.27
CA LEU A 23 -2.29 -1.20 2.35
C LEU A 23 -3.37 -0.42 3.10
N THR A 24 -4.64 -0.74 2.85
CA THR A 24 -5.78 -0.09 3.51
C THR A 24 -5.80 -0.37 5.01
N VAL A 25 -5.57 -1.62 5.41
CA VAL A 25 -5.49 -2.01 6.82
C VAL A 25 -4.34 -1.27 7.51
N LEU A 26 -3.16 -1.19 6.89
CA LEU A 26 -2.02 -0.45 7.43
C LEU A 26 -2.33 1.05 7.60
N LEU A 27 -2.99 1.67 6.61
CA LEU A 27 -3.46 3.05 6.71
C LEU A 27 -4.42 3.26 7.89
N VAL A 28 -5.43 2.40 8.02
CA VAL A 28 -6.42 2.46 9.11
C VAL A 28 -5.74 2.30 10.48
N VAL A 29 -4.84 1.33 10.62
CA VAL A 29 -4.07 1.11 11.86
C VAL A 29 -3.24 2.35 12.21
N SER A 30 -2.58 2.96 11.22
CA SER A 30 -1.81 4.20 11.41
C SER A 30 -2.70 5.36 11.88
N PHE A 31 -3.90 5.51 11.33
CA PHE A 31 -4.88 6.50 11.79
C PHE A 31 -5.36 6.25 13.23
N LEU A 32 -5.63 4.99 13.58
CA LEU A 32 -6.04 4.63 14.95
C LEU A 32 -4.92 4.89 15.96
N MET A 33 -3.66 4.65 15.57
CA MET A 33 -2.51 4.94 16.42
C MET A 33 -2.26 6.44 16.59
N ASN A 34 -2.52 7.25 15.56
CA ASN A 34 -2.39 8.71 15.64
C ASN A 34 -3.29 9.34 16.73
N LYS A 35 -4.45 8.73 17.02
CA LYS A 35 -5.32 9.21 18.12
C LYS A 35 -4.70 9.04 19.51
N ARG A 36 -3.63 8.26 19.67
CA ARG A 36 -2.97 8.03 20.96
C ARG A 36 -1.85 9.07 21.16
N LYS A 37 -1.93 9.85 22.26
CA LYS A 37 -1.03 10.98 22.59
C LYS A 37 0.48 10.67 22.65
N LYS A 38 0.90 9.40 22.71
CA LYS A 38 2.31 8.99 22.80
C LYS A 38 2.62 7.87 21.79
N THR A 39 2.75 8.22 20.52
CA THR A 39 3.31 7.32 19.49
C THR A 39 4.81 7.50 19.39
N SER A 40 5.58 6.46 19.71
CA SER A 40 7.02 6.42 19.45
C SER A 40 7.31 6.34 17.95
N ILE A 41 8.39 7.00 17.50
CA ILE A 41 8.89 6.94 16.12
C ILE A 41 9.11 5.48 15.68
N LYS A 42 9.59 4.62 16.59
CA LYS A 42 9.78 3.18 16.32
C LYS A 42 8.49 2.51 15.85
N ASN A 43 7.36 2.82 16.50
CA ASN A 43 6.07 2.24 16.14
C ASN A 43 5.55 2.77 14.80
N LEU A 44 5.84 4.03 14.48
CA LEU A 44 5.49 4.62 13.18
C LEU A 44 6.28 3.95 12.04
N LEU A 45 7.58 3.72 12.23
CA LEU A 45 8.41 3.01 11.25
C LEU A 45 7.98 1.54 11.10
N LEU A 46 7.61 0.87 12.19
CA LEU A 46 7.12 -0.51 12.16
C LEU A 46 5.84 -0.66 11.32
N LEU A 47 5.01 0.38 11.20
CA LEU A 47 3.85 0.40 10.31
C LEU A 47 4.20 0.79 8.88
N TRP A 48 5.15 1.71 8.71
CA TRP A 48 5.54 2.21 7.40
C TRP A 48 6.32 1.18 6.58
N ILE A 49 7.22 0.42 7.20
CA ILE A 49 8.05 -0.58 6.51
C ILE A 49 7.18 -1.63 5.79
N PRO A 50 6.20 -2.32 6.43
CA PRO A 50 5.30 -3.22 5.74
C PRO A 50 4.55 -2.54 4.59
N SER A 51 4.11 -1.30 4.77
CA SER A 51 3.41 -0.55 3.72
C SER A 51 4.30 -0.28 2.51
N LEU A 52 5.57 0.07 2.74
CA LEU A 52 6.55 0.26 1.66
C LEU A 52 6.82 -1.05 0.92
N THR A 53 6.98 -2.16 1.65
CA THR A 53 7.18 -3.48 1.05
C THR A 53 5.96 -3.88 0.20
N THR A 54 4.74 -3.75 0.73
CA THR A 54 3.51 -4.06 0.00
C THR A 54 3.37 -3.18 -1.26
N PHE A 55 3.64 -1.88 -1.16
CA PHE A 55 3.55 -0.99 -2.33
C PHE A 55 4.63 -1.31 -3.38
N THR A 56 5.83 -1.68 -2.95
CA THR A 56 6.88 -2.16 -3.85
C THR A 56 6.44 -3.44 -4.58
N THR A 57 5.78 -4.37 -3.89
CA THR A 57 5.17 -5.55 -4.52
C THR A 57 4.11 -5.17 -5.55
N VAL A 58 3.28 -4.15 -5.28
CA VAL A 58 2.30 -3.65 -6.27
C VAL A 58 3.01 -3.13 -7.52
N ILE A 59 4.11 -2.37 -7.39
CA ILE A 59 4.88 -1.87 -8.54
C ILE A 59 5.39 -3.03 -9.40
N PHE A 60 6.03 -4.04 -8.79
CA PHE A 60 6.53 -5.20 -9.52
C PHE A 60 5.42 -6.03 -10.15
N ALA A 61 4.31 -6.26 -9.44
CA ALA A 61 3.15 -6.94 -9.99
C ALA A 61 2.53 -6.17 -11.16
N SER A 62 2.51 -4.84 -11.08
CA SER A 62 2.03 -3.96 -12.15
C SER A 62 2.91 -4.06 -13.40
N PHE A 63 4.23 -3.99 -13.21
CA PHE A 63 5.18 -4.17 -14.31
C PHE A 63 5.03 -5.54 -14.98
N PHE A 64 4.93 -6.61 -14.17
CA PHE A 64 4.69 -7.95 -14.68
C PHE A 64 3.34 -8.07 -15.41
N SER A 65 2.29 -7.41 -14.91
CA SER A 65 1.00 -7.37 -15.60
C SER A 65 1.08 -6.71 -16.97
N GLY A 66 1.84 -5.62 -17.10
CA GLY A 66 2.10 -4.93 -18.37
C GLY A 66 2.68 -5.88 -19.42
N ILE A 67 3.74 -6.59 -19.06
CA ILE A 67 4.36 -7.60 -19.93
C ILE A 67 3.35 -8.66 -20.35
N LEU A 68 2.53 -9.18 -19.43
CA LEU A 68 1.51 -10.17 -19.76
C LEU A 68 0.45 -9.65 -20.73
N TYR A 69 0.02 -8.38 -20.59
CA TYR A 69 -0.94 -7.78 -21.52
C TYR A 69 -0.37 -7.72 -22.94
N ASP A 70 0.89 -7.30 -23.05
CA ASP A 70 1.59 -7.18 -24.34
C ASP A 70 1.83 -8.56 -24.98
N GLU A 71 2.39 -9.51 -24.23
CA GLU A 71 2.73 -10.85 -24.73
C GLU A 71 1.51 -11.69 -25.12
N LEU A 72 0.41 -11.59 -24.36
CA LEU A 72 -0.81 -12.33 -24.63
C LEU A 72 -1.76 -11.57 -25.57
N ASN A 73 -1.41 -10.34 -25.98
CA ASN A 73 -2.24 -9.44 -26.78
C ASN A 73 -3.68 -9.34 -26.24
N ILE A 74 -3.80 -9.23 -24.92
CA ILE A 74 -5.09 -9.12 -24.21
C ILE A 74 -5.33 -7.67 -23.80
N PRO A 75 -6.59 -7.21 -23.79
CA PRO A 75 -6.90 -5.88 -23.31
C PRO A 75 -6.53 -5.72 -21.83
N THR A 76 -6.11 -4.53 -21.45
CA THR A 76 -5.84 -4.18 -20.05
C THR A 76 -7.08 -4.41 -19.20
N ASP A 77 -6.90 -5.06 -18.05
CA ASP A 77 -7.97 -5.26 -17.09
C ASP A 77 -8.21 -3.99 -16.27
N ASN A 78 -9.37 -3.37 -16.48
CA ASN A 78 -9.77 -2.15 -15.79
C ASN A 78 -9.79 -2.31 -14.26
N PHE A 79 -10.07 -3.51 -13.75
CA PHE A 79 -10.08 -3.76 -12.32
C PHE A 79 -8.67 -3.75 -11.74
N ILE A 80 -7.70 -4.39 -12.42
CA ILE A 80 -6.29 -4.35 -12.01
C ILE A 80 -5.77 -2.90 -12.09
N LEU A 81 -6.07 -2.18 -13.17
CA LEU A 81 -5.67 -0.78 -13.33
C LEU A 81 -6.24 0.10 -12.19
N PHE A 82 -7.51 -0.10 -11.84
CA PHE A 82 -8.13 0.57 -10.71
C PHE A 82 -7.41 0.26 -9.40
N LEU A 83 -7.11 -1.02 -9.11
CA LEU A 83 -6.42 -1.42 -7.89
C LEU A 83 -4.99 -0.87 -7.80
N MET A 84 -4.29 -0.74 -8.92
CA MET A 84 -2.98 -0.08 -9.00
C MET A 84 -3.07 1.40 -8.61
N GLY A 85 -4.00 2.13 -9.22
CA GLY A 85 -4.25 3.54 -8.91
C GLY A 85 -4.68 3.73 -7.45
N TYR A 86 -5.59 2.89 -6.97
CA TYR A 86 -6.05 2.88 -5.59
C TYR A 86 -4.90 2.63 -4.61
N SER A 87 -4.11 1.58 -4.82
CA SER A 87 -2.96 1.24 -3.97
C SER A 87 -1.94 2.39 -3.89
N THR A 88 -1.73 3.08 -5.02
CA THR A 88 -0.86 4.27 -5.09
C THR A 88 -1.38 5.38 -4.19
N ILE A 89 -2.67 5.73 -4.32
CA ILE A 89 -3.30 6.77 -3.50
C ILE A 89 -3.21 6.40 -2.01
N VAL A 90 -3.57 5.18 -1.64
CA VAL A 90 -3.54 4.71 -0.24
C VAL A 90 -2.13 4.76 0.35
N PHE A 91 -1.12 4.32 -0.40
CA PHE A 91 0.27 4.37 0.05
C PHE A 91 0.76 5.80 0.29
N PHE A 92 0.44 6.75 -0.61
CA PHE A 92 0.83 8.14 -0.42
C PHE A 92 0.13 8.78 0.79
N PHE A 93 -1.16 8.52 0.98
CA PHE A 93 -1.86 8.96 2.19
C PHE A 93 -1.23 8.38 3.45
N HIS A 94 -0.91 7.08 3.47
CA HIS A 94 -0.27 6.43 4.60
C HIS A 94 1.12 7.02 4.90
N THR A 95 1.92 7.23 3.87
CA THR A 95 3.25 7.85 4.01
C THR A 95 3.12 9.28 4.54
N GLY A 96 2.16 10.06 4.02
CA GLY A 96 1.85 11.41 4.52
C GLY A 96 1.47 11.42 6.00
N THR A 97 0.62 10.49 6.44
CA THR A 97 0.23 10.41 7.86
C THR A 97 1.41 10.05 8.77
N VAL A 98 2.25 9.10 8.35
CA VAL A 98 3.47 8.72 9.07
C VAL A 98 4.42 9.90 9.21
N ILE A 99 4.71 10.61 8.11
CA ILE A 99 5.60 11.78 8.10
C ILE A 99 5.10 12.87 9.05
N LEU A 100 3.81 13.23 8.95
CA LEU A 100 3.20 14.22 9.84
C LEU A 100 3.32 13.83 11.33
N ASN A 101 3.17 12.54 11.64
CA ASN A 101 3.28 12.04 13.00
C ASN A 101 4.72 12.05 13.52
N ILE A 102 5.72 11.79 12.67
CA ILE A 102 7.14 11.92 13.02
C ILE A 102 7.46 13.37 13.39
N PHE A 103 7.00 14.35 12.60
CA PHE A 103 7.19 15.77 12.91
C PHE A 103 6.53 16.18 14.22
N ARG A 104 5.30 15.74 14.48
CA ARG A 104 4.60 15.97 15.75
C ARG A 104 5.34 15.37 16.95
N SER A 105 5.84 14.13 16.81
CA SER A 105 6.60 13.46 17.86
C SER A 105 7.89 14.22 18.20
N LYS A 106 8.62 14.72 17.20
CA LYS A 106 9.83 15.53 17.43
C LYS A 106 9.52 16.86 18.14
N LYS A 107 8.43 17.54 17.76
CA LYS A 107 8.01 18.78 18.42
C LYS A 107 7.70 18.60 19.91
N ILE A 108 7.05 17.49 20.28
CA ILE A 108 6.70 17.20 21.68
C ILE A 108 7.96 16.98 22.53
N VAL A 109 8.95 16.22 22.02
CA VAL A 109 10.20 15.95 22.75
C VAL A 109 10.95 17.24 23.07
N ASN A 110 11.06 18.16 22.10
CA ASN A 110 11.74 19.45 22.31
C ASN A 110 11.05 20.36 23.35
N VAL A 111 9.72 20.29 23.49
CA VAL A 111 8.99 21.09 24.49
C VAL A 111 9.16 20.52 25.90
N SER A 112 9.33 19.19 26.05
CA SER A 112 9.52 18.56 27.35
C SER A 112 10.95 18.64 27.92
N SER A 113 11.91 19.11 27.12
CA SER A 113 13.33 19.24 27.50
C SER A 113 13.74 20.67 27.90
N HIS A 114 12.79 21.60 27.94
CA HIS A 114 12.93 22.98 28.43
C HIS A 114 12.09 23.16 29.69
#